data_AF-A0A7X6QHW5-F1
#
_entry.id   AF-A0A7X6QHW5-F1
#
_cell.length_a   1.000
_cell.length_b   1.000
_cell.length_c   1.000
_cell.angle_alpha   90.00
_cell.angle_beta   90.00
_cell.angle_gamma   90.00
#
_symmetry.space_group_name_H-M   'P 1'
#
loop_
_entity.id
_entity.type
_entity.pdbx_description
1 polymer ?
#
loop_
_entity_poly.entity_id
_entity_poly.type
_entity_poly.pdbx_seq_one_letter_code
_entity_poly.pdbx_strand_id
1 'polypeptide(L)'
;MKGTFRKRPDGRWEGRVYLPPDANGKRVRRSVYAEKRSECQRLLNALIYQLESSDFVDCGKLTVGSYLQTWFRVHSGKLADTTSQTYKNYIDRHMVPYFKGVKLKNLKPIHIEEFYNEERKRFKEKTILQIHRIFSRALHDAVKNSLIKNNPCQLVDAPSPEEYILPYRTSMLTTTF
;
A
#
# COMPACT_ATOMS: atom_id res chain seq x y z
N MET A 1 -12.53 -24.28 -5.76
CA MET A 1 -12.58 -23.82 -7.18
C MET A 1 -12.21 -24.98 -8.11
N LYS A 2 -12.83 -25.15 -9.29
CA LYS A 2 -12.47 -26.21 -10.25
C LYS A 2 -11.43 -25.71 -11.26
N GLY A 3 -10.21 -26.28 -11.22
CA GLY A 3 -9.18 -26.06 -12.23
C GLY A 3 -9.24 -27.10 -13.35
N THR A 4 -8.96 -26.70 -14.59
CA THR A 4 -8.88 -27.61 -15.75
C THR A 4 -7.45 -27.73 -16.24
N PHE A 5 -7.00 -28.94 -16.60
CA PHE A 5 -5.66 -29.19 -17.15
C PHE A 5 -5.74 -29.71 -18.58
N ARG A 6 -4.86 -29.23 -19.46
CA ARG A 6 -4.73 -29.70 -20.84
C ARG A 6 -3.26 -29.79 -21.24
N LYS A 7 -2.90 -30.86 -21.98
CA LYS A 7 -1.59 -30.98 -22.63
C LYS A 7 -1.60 -30.16 -23.93
N ARG A 8 -0.63 -29.27 -24.08
CA ARG A 8 -0.44 -28.48 -25.32
C ARG A 8 0.36 -29.27 -26.36
N PRO A 9 0.23 -28.92 -27.65
CA PRO A 9 1.02 -29.51 -28.72
C PRO A 9 2.53 -29.22 -28.59
N ASP A 10 2.93 -28.25 -27.77
CA ASP A 10 4.35 -27.94 -27.44
C ASP A 10 4.94 -28.84 -26.34
N GLY A 11 4.20 -29.86 -25.87
CA GLY A 11 4.65 -30.79 -24.84
C GLY A 11 4.41 -30.33 -23.40
N ARG A 12 4.03 -29.06 -23.17
CA ARG A 12 3.79 -28.50 -21.82
C ARG A 12 2.36 -28.77 -21.34
N TRP A 13 2.20 -28.85 -20.03
CA TRP A 13 0.92 -28.90 -19.34
C TRP A 13 0.45 -27.48 -19.00
N GLU A 14 -0.80 -27.17 -19.35
CA GLU A 14 -1.46 -25.92 -18.99
C GLU A 14 -2.55 -26.22 -17.94
N GLY A 15 -2.43 -25.63 -16.76
CA GLY A 15 -3.46 -25.62 -15.72
C GLY A 15 -4.17 -24.27 -15.71
N ARG A 16 -5.51 -24.27 -15.78
CA ARG A 16 -6.34 -23.06 -15.78
C ARG A 16 -7.21 -22.98 -14.55
N VAL A 17 -7.27 -21.81 -13.94
CA VAL A 17 -8.25 -21.48 -12.88
C VAL A 17 -9.09 -20.30 -13.33
N TYR A 18 -10.40 -20.45 -13.18
CA TYR A 18 -11.36 -19.37 -13.33
C TYR A 18 -11.44 -18.59 -12.03
N LEU A 19 -11.11 -17.30 -12.06
CA LEU A 19 -11.31 -16.42 -10.92
C LEU A 19 -12.76 -15.92 -10.90
N PRO A 20 -13.27 -15.53 -9.72
CA PRO A 20 -14.49 -14.74 -9.63
C PRO A 20 -14.38 -13.47 -10.51
N PRO A 21 -15.51 -13.00 -11.06
CA PRO A 21 -15.53 -11.83 -11.93
C PRO A 21 -14.99 -10.59 -11.20
N ASP A 22 -14.23 -9.77 -11.93
CA ASP A 22 -13.72 -8.48 -11.44
C ASP A 22 -14.87 -7.50 -11.18
N ALA A 23 -14.63 -6.36 -10.53
CA ALA A 23 -15.63 -5.33 -10.21
C ALA A 23 -16.42 -4.82 -11.44
N ASN A 24 -15.86 -5.01 -12.64
CA ASN A 24 -16.49 -4.70 -13.93
C ASN A 24 -17.20 -5.90 -14.61
N GLY A 25 -17.44 -6.99 -13.88
CA GLY A 25 -18.10 -8.21 -14.41
C GLY A 25 -17.26 -9.05 -15.37
N LYS A 26 -16.01 -8.65 -15.65
CA LYS A 26 -15.13 -9.35 -16.59
C LYS A 26 -14.55 -10.61 -15.96
N ARG A 27 -14.72 -11.76 -16.63
CA ARG A 27 -14.16 -13.05 -16.19
C ARG A 27 -12.64 -13.02 -16.37
N VAL A 28 -11.89 -13.10 -15.26
CA VAL A 28 -10.43 -13.18 -15.29
C VAL A 28 -10.02 -14.65 -15.24
N ARG A 29 -9.10 -15.05 -16.13
CA ARG A 29 -8.49 -16.38 -16.15
C ARG A 29 -7.01 -16.28 -15.83
N ARG A 30 -6.49 -17.19 -15.00
CA ARG A 30 -5.05 -17.41 -14.83
C ARG A 30 -4.67 -18.80 -15.30
N SER A 31 -3.57 -18.87 -16.04
CA SER A 31 -2.97 -20.11 -16.52
C SER A 31 -1.60 -20.30 -15.87
N VAL A 32 -1.30 -21.51 -15.44
CA VAL A 32 0.03 -21.98 -15.06
C VAL A 32 0.54 -22.96 -16.10
N TYR A 33 1.85 -22.95 -16.34
CA TYR A 33 2.51 -23.82 -17.33
C TYR A 33 3.60 -24.63 -16.63
N ALA A 34 3.68 -25.93 -16.93
CA ALA A 34 4.78 -26.79 -16.46
C ALA A 34 5.06 -27.91 -17.47
N GLU A 35 6.25 -28.47 -17.42
CA GLU A 35 6.63 -29.59 -18.30
C GLU A 35 6.06 -30.93 -17.83
N LYS A 36 5.88 -31.09 -16.51
CA LYS A 36 5.35 -32.31 -15.89
C LYS A 36 3.92 -32.10 -15.39
N ARG A 37 3.08 -33.13 -15.55
CA ARG A 37 1.69 -33.13 -15.07
C ARG A 37 1.60 -32.89 -13.56
N SER A 38 2.44 -33.57 -12.78
CA SER A 38 2.49 -33.46 -11.32
C SER A 38 2.89 -32.05 -10.86
N GLU A 39 3.84 -31.44 -11.55
CA GLU A 39 4.28 -30.08 -11.28
C GLU A 39 3.21 -29.05 -11.64
N CYS A 40 2.54 -29.24 -12.78
CA CYS A 40 1.37 -28.44 -13.15
C CYS A 40 0.26 -28.53 -12.10
N GLN A 41 -0.02 -29.72 -11.60
CA GLN A 41 -1.03 -29.93 -10.55
C GLN A 41 -0.62 -29.25 -9.24
N ARG A 42 0.66 -29.32 -8.86
CA ARG A 42 1.18 -28.67 -7.66
C ARG A 42 1.07 -27.14 -7.75
N LEU A 43 1.46 -26.56 -8.88
CA LEU A 43 1.33 -25.13 -9.15
C LEU A 43 -0.14 -24.68 -9.18
N LEU A 44 -1.02 -25.52 -9.75
CA LEU A 44 -2.45 -25.26 -9.79
C LEU A 44 -3.08 -25.29 -8.39
N ASN A 45 -2.75 -26.30 -7.59
CA ASN A 45 -3.22 -26.40 -6.21
C ASN A 45 -2.69 -25.24 -5.34
N ALA A 46 -1.42 -24.85 -5.53
CA ALA A 46 -0.86 -23.68 -4.86
C ALA A 46 -1.59 -22.39 -5.27
N LEU A 47 -1.95 -22.24 -6.55
CA LEU A 47 -2.73 -21.11 -7.04
C LEU A 47 -4.17 -21.13 -6.48
N ILE A 48 -4.83 -22.29 -6.43
CA ILE A 48 -6.17 -22.44 -5.85
C ILE A 48 -6.14 -22.12 -4.36
N TYR A 49 -5.15 -22.62 -3.62
CA TYR A 49 -4.98 -22.31 -2.20
C TYR A 49 -4.75 -20.81 -1.98
N GLN A 50 -3.94 -20.16 -2.84
CA GLN A 50 -3.77 -18.70 -2.83
C GLN A 50 -5.04 -17.92 -3.19
N LEU A 51 -5.98 -18.52 -3.94
CA LEU A 51 -7.25 -17.91 -4.33
C LEU A 51 -8.36 -18.15 -3.30
N GLU A 52 -8.29 -19.27 -2.58
CA GLU A 52 -9.26 -19.67 -1.55
C GLU A 52 -8.90 -19.11 -0.16
N SER A 53 -7.62 -18.82 0.12
CA SER A 53 -7.31 -17.90 1.21
C SER A 53 -7.86 -16.52 0.80
N SER A 54 -8.69 -15.92 1.65
CA SER A 54 -9.33 -14.61 1.45
C SER A 54 -8.36 -13.43 1.21
N ASP A 55 -7.07 -13.70 1.01
CA ASP A 55 -5.99 -12.75 0.74
C ASP A 55 -5.87 -12.37 -0.75
N PHE A 56 -6.70 -12.96 -1.62
CA PHE A 56 -6.78 -12.59 -3.03
C PHE A 56 -7.76 -11.42 -3.27
N VAL A 57 -7.57 -10.32 -2.55
CA VAL A 57 -7.74 -9.02 -3.20
C VAL A 57 -6.71 -9.00 -4.35
N ASP A 58 -6.96 -8.33 -5.47
CA ASP A 58 -6.08 -8.26 -6.65
C ASP A 58 -4.75 -7.48 -6.35
N CYS A 59 -4.06 -7.87 -5.28
CA CYS A 59 -2.93 -7.22 -4.64
C CYS A 59 -1.69 -7.16 -5.55
N GLY A 60 -1.67 -7.94 -6.63
CA GLY A 60 -0.61 -7.86 -7.63
C GLY A 60 -0.70 -6.62 -8.52
N LYS A 61 -1.87 -5.96 -8.57
CA LYS A 61 -2.13 -4.75 -9.36
C LYS A 61 -2.51 -3.54 -8.52
N LEU A 62 -2.89 -3.73 -7.25
CA LEU A 62 -3.27 -2.63 -6.37
C LEU A 62 -2.10 -1.66 -6.20
N THR A 63 -2.27 -0.44 -6.71
CA THR A 63 -1.31 0.64 -6.54
C THR A 63 -1.52 1.33 -5.20
N VAL A 64 -0.49 2.00 -4.69
CA VAL A 64 -0.57 2.80 -3.47
C VAL A 64 -1.65 3.88 -3.62
N GLY A 65 -1.70 4.57 -4.76
CA GLY A 65 -2.73 5.60 -5.01
C GLY A 65 -4.16 5.05 -4.97
N SER A 66 -4.43 3.96 -5.69
CA SER A 66 -5.77 3.32 -5.69
C SER A 66 -6.14 2.79 -4.30
N TYR A 67 -5.18 2.27 -3.56
CA TYR A 67 -5.38 1.84 -2.18
C TYR A 67 -5.75 3.02 -1.28
N LEU A 68 -4.99 4.12 -1.32
CA LEU A 68 -5.24 5.29 -0.47
C LEU A 68 -6.61 5.92 -0.72
N GLN A 69 -7.06 6.00 -1.98
CA GLN A 69 -8.40 6.47 -2.31
C GLN A 69 -9.50 5.55 -1.77
N THR A 70 -9.28 4.23 -1.85
CA THR A 70 -10.21 3.24 -1.31
C THR A 70 -10.25 3.30 0.22
N TRP A 71 -9.08 3.39 0.85
CA TRP A 71 -8.95 3.55 2.29
C TRP A 71 -9.64 4.84 2.75
N PHE A 72 -9.41 5.97 2.07
CA PHE A 72 -10.05 7.24 2.39
C PHE A 72 -11.59 7.14 2.34
N ARG A 73 -12.16 6.53 1.29
CA ARG A 73 -13.62 6.36 1.16
C ARG A 73 -14.24 5.58 2.32
N VAL A 74 -13.55 4.58 2.83
CA VAL A 74 -14.03 3.76 3.96
C VAL A 74 -13.80 4.46 5.30
N HIS A 75 -12.68 5.18 5.42
CA HIS A 75 -12.25 5.80 6.68
C HIS A 75 -12.91 7.17 6.92
N SER A 76 -13.27 7.91 5.88
CA SER A 76 -13.84 9.26 5.99
C SER A 76 -15.17 9.32 6.72
N GLY A 77 -15.97 8.24 6.68
CA GLY A 77 -17.25 8.18 7.39
C GLY A 77 -17.15 8.18 8.92
N LYS A 78 -15.95 7.99 9.47
CA LYS A 78 -15.68 8.00 10.93
C LYS A 78 -15.05 9.31 11.41
N LEU A 79 -14.75 10.23 10.50
CA LEU A 79 -14.02 11.46 10.78
C LEU A 79 -14.96 12.67 10.65
N ALA A 80 -14.68 13.72 11.42
CA ALA A 80 -15.31 15.02 11.21
C ALA A 80 -14.99 15.57 9.81
N ASP A 81 -15.93 16.29 9.19
CA ASP A 81 -15.84 16.77 7.81
C ASP A 81 -14.55 17.56 7.52
N THR A 82 -14.12 18.41 8.46
CA THR A 82 -12.89 19.21 8.35
C THR A 82 -11.63 18.34 8.31
N THR A 83 -11.59 17.29 9.12
CA THR A 83 -10.49 16.31 9.16
C THR A 83 -10.49 15.46 7.90
N SER A 84 -11.67 15.01 7.44
CA SER A 84 -11.83 14.28 6.17
C SER A 84 -11.33 15.10 4.98
N GLN A 85 -11.69 16.38 4.90
CA GLN A 85 -11.24 17.25 3.82
C GLN A 85 -9.72 17.46 3.85
N THR A 86 -9.15 17.58 5.06
CA THR A 86 -7.69 17.69 5.25
C THR A 86 -6.99 16.42 4.78
N TYR A 87 -7.49 15.24 5.16
CA TYR A 87 -6.93 13.96 4.74
C TYR A 87 -6.98 13.80 3.23
N LYS A 88 -8.13 14.12 2.62
CA LYS A 88 -8.31 14.08 1.16
C LYS A 88 -7.28 14.95 0.45
N ASN A 89 -7.10 16.18 0.91
CA ASN A 89 -6.13 17.11 0.33
C ASN A 89 -4.71 16.56 0.38
N TYR A 90 -4.27 15.99 1.51
CA TYR A 90 -2.93 15.40 1.62
C TYR A 90 -2.75 14.19 0.68
N ILE A 91 -3.75 13.32 0.62
CA ILE A 91 -3.72 12.12 -0.22
C ILE A 91 -3.68 12.50 -1.71
N ASP A 92 -4.62 13.32 -2.16
CA ASP A 92 -4.80 13.64 -3.58
C ASP A 92 -3.69 14.54 -4.14
N ARG A 93 -3.13 15.46 -3.32
CA ARG A 93 -2.14 16.44 -3.80
C ARG A 93 -0.70 15.96 -3.67
N HIS A 94 -0.39 15.12 -2.68
CA HIS A 94 0.99 14.73 -2.37
C HIS A 94 1.23 13.23 -2.65
N MET A 95 0.45 12.36 -2.02
CA MET A 95 0.72 10.91 -2.06
C MET A 95 0.35 10.26 -3.40
N VAL A 96 -0.85 10.55 -3.92
CA VAL A 96 -1.36 9.94 -5.16
C VAL A 96 -0.49 10.30 -6.38
N PRO A 97 -0.06 11.56 -6.59
CA PRO A 97 0.78 11.93 -7.72
C PRO A 97 2.17 11.27 -7.64
N TYR A 98 2.77 11.24 -6.45
CA TYR A 98 4.11 10.69 -6.26
C TYR A 98 4.16 9.17 -6.44
N PHE A 99 3.25 8.43 -5.78
CA PHE A 99 3.23 6.98 -5.84
C PHE A 99 2.43 6.42 -7.02
N LYS A 100 2.26 7.21 -8.09
CA LYS A 100 1.51 6.79 -9.27
C LYS A 100 2.20 5.59 -9.93
N GLY A 101 1.46 4.50 -10.10
CA GLY A 101 1.98 3.26 -10.69
C GLY A 101 2.83 2.40 -9.74
N VAL A 102 3.15 2.88 -8.53
CA VAL A 102 3.84 2.08 -7.51
C VAL A 102 2.84 1.09 -6.92
N LYS A 103 3.18 -0.20 -6.99
CA LYS A 103 2.38 -1.27 -6.40
C LYS A 103 2.51 -1.24 -4.88
N LEU A 104 1.40 -1.43 -4.18
CA LEU A 104 1.38 -1.43 -2.71
C LEU A 104 2.32 -2.50 -2.12
N LYS A 105 2.39 -3.68 -2.74
CA LYS A 105 3.32 -4.77 -2.35
C LYS A 105 4.80 -4.45 -2.56
N ASN A 106 5.14 -3.52 -3.45
CA ASN A 106 6.51 -3.14 -3.75
C ASN A 106 6.94 -1.87 -3.00
N LEU A 107 6.07 -1.32 -2.16
CA LEU A 107 6.39 -0.14 -1.37
C LEU A 107 7.45 -0.50 -0.33
N LYS A 108 8.60 0.19 -0.39
CA LYS A 108 9.74 0.00 0.51
C LYS A 108 9.98 1.29 1.30
N PRO A 109 10.66 1.22 2.46
CA PRO A 109 11.02 2.41 3.25
C PRO A 109 11.74 3.47 2.41
N ILE A 110 12.67 3.06 1.54
CA ILE A 110 13.44 3.99 0.68
C ILE A 110 12.55 4.86 -0.22
N HIS A 111 11.45 4.32 -0.77
CA HIS A 111 10.54 5.11 -1.62
C HIS A 111 9.81 6.20 -0.82
N ILE A 112 9.61 5.96 0.49
CA ILE A 112 8.95 6.90 1.40
C ILE A 112 9.92 8.00 1.81
N GLU A 113 11.18 7.65 2.03
CA GLU A 113 12.23 8.61 2.34
C GLU A 113 12.53 9.52 1.15
N GLU A 114 12.61 8.97 -0.07
CA GLU A 114 12.68 9.76 -1.31
C GLU A 114 11.50 10.72 -1.44
N PHE A 115 10.28 10.24 -1.15
CA PHE A 115 9.08 11.08 -1.15
C PHE A 115 9.18 12.24 -0.16
N TYR A 116 9.62 11.99 1.08
CA TYR A 116 9.78 13.03 2.09
C TYR A 116 10.84 14.05 1.69
N ASN A 117 11.95 13.60 1.09
CA ASN A 117 13.00 14.49 0.60
C ASN A 117 12.50 15.41 -0.54
N GLU A 118 11.65 14.90 -1.45
CA GLU A 118 11.03 15.74 -2.48
C GLU A 118 10.03 16.75 -1.89
N GLU A 119 9.22 16.33 -0.91
CA GLU A 119 8.27 17.23 -0.24
C GLU A 119 8.98 18.31 0.60
N ARG A 120 10.15 18.00 1.21
CA ARG A 120 10.99 18.97 1.95
C ARG A 120 11.45 20.13 1.09
N LYS A 121 11.55 19.98 -0.24
CA LYS A 121 11.90 21.08 -1.15
C LYS A 121 10.81 22.15 -1.23
N ARG A 122 9.58 21.84 -0.85
CA ARG A 122 8.39 22.68 -1.09
C ARG A 122 7.60 22.98 0.18
N PHE A 123 7.71 22.15 1.21
CA PHE A 123 6.89 22.25 2.41
C PHE A 123 7.70 22.20 3.70
N LYS A 124 7.15 22.80 4.75
CA LYS A 124 7.73 22.75 6.11
C LYS A 124 7.57 21.37 6.72
N GLU A 125 8.47 21.04 7.64
CA GLU A 125 8.52 19.76 8.35
C GLU A 125 7.19 19.37 9.01
N LYS A 126 6.43 20.36 9.53
CA LYS A 126 5.08 20.15 10.08
C LYS A 126 4.11 19.53 9.07
N THR A 127 4.16 19.95 7.81
CA THR A 127 3.30 19.42 6.74
C THR A 127 3.67 17.97 6.43
N ILE A 128 4.97 17.69 6.35
CA ILE A 128 5.50 16.36 6.05
C ILE A 128 5.19 15.40 7.18
N LEU A 129 5.24 15.87 8.44
CA LEU A 129 4.79 15.09 9.58
C LEU A 129 3.29 14.72 9.48
N GLN A 130 2.42 15.64 9.03
CA GLN A 130 1.01 15.31 8.82
C GLN A 130 0.82 14.27 7.73
N ILE A 131 1.54 14.41 6.61
CA ILE A 131 1.59 13.43 5.53
C ILE A 131 2.03 12.06 6.07
N HIS A 132 3.13 12.02 6.84
CA HIS A 132 3.65 10.80 7.46
C HIS A 132 2.60 10.13 8.36
N ARG A 133 1.93 10.89 9.23
CA ARG A 133 0.91 10.37 10.15
C ARG A 133 -0.27 9.74 9.42
N ILE A 134 -0.80 10.42 8.40
CA ILE A 134 -1.91 9.92 7.58
C ILE A 134 -1.47 8.66 6.82
N PHE A 135 -0.30 8.71 6.19
CA PHE A 135 0.21 7.60 5.39
C PHE A 135 0.51 6.36 6.24
N SER A 136 1.18 6.55 7.37
CA SER A 136 1.46 5.48 8.33
C SER A 136 0.18 4.85 8.87
N ARG A 137 -0.86 5.65 9.15
CA ARG A 137 -2.17 5.13 9.56
C ARG A 137 -2.83 4.29 8.47
N ALA A 138 -2.81 4.76 7.23
CA ALA A 138 -3.34 4.00 6.10
C ALA A 138 -2.59 2.67 5.92
N LEU A 139 -1.26 2.67 5.92
CA LEU A 139 -0.47 1.44 5.78
C LEU A 139 -0.63 0.48 6.97
N HIS A 140 -0.87 0.99 8.18
CA HIS A 140 -1.21 0.15 9.32
C HIS A 140 -2.54 -0.59 9.09
N ASP A 141 -3.55 0.09 8.55
CA ASP A 141 -4.81 -0.55 8.18
C ASP A 141 -4.61 -1.52 6.99
N ALA A 142 -3.66 -1.26 6.08
CA ALA A 142 -3.27 -2.20 5.02
C ALA A 142 -2.70 -3.50 5.59
N VAL A 143 -1.88 -3.43 6.64
CA VAL A 143 -1.35 -4.60 7.37
C VAL A 143 -2.50 -5.36 8.04
N LYS A 144 -3.42 -4.67 8.72
CA LYS A 144 -4.59 -5.29 9.36
C LYS A 144 -5.49 -6.03 8.37
N ASN A 145 -5.59 -5.52 7.15
CA ASN A 145 -6.36 -6.13 6.06
C ASN A 145 -5.53 -7.14 5.23
N SER A 146 -4.36 -7.57 5.73
CA SER A 146 -3.48 -8.54 5.06
C SER A 146 -3.02 -8.15 3.64
N LEU A 147 -3.08 -6.87 3.27
CA LEU A 147 -2.68 -6.39 1.95
C LEU A 147 -1.15 -6.30 1.80
N ILE A 148 -0.47 -5.97 2.91
CA ILE A 148 0.99 -5.91 3.05
C ILE A 148 1.41 -6.62 4.34
N LYS A 149 2.63 -7.15 4.36
CA LYS A 149 3.15 -7.91 5.52
C LYS A 149 3.51 -7.02 6.71
N ASN A 150 4.07 -5.85 6.43
CA ASN A 150 4.60 -4.92 7.41
C ASN A 150 4.38 -3.49 6.93
N ASN A 151 4.32 -2.53 7.88
CA ASN A 151 4.17 -1.12 7.57
C ASN A 151 5.55 -0.49 7.26
N PRO A 152 5.85 -0.10 6.01
CA PRO A 152 7.15 0.48 5.67
C PRO A 152 7.40 1.84 6.32
N CYS A 153 6.35 2.60 6.70
CA CYS A 153 6.52 3.89 7.39
C CYS A 153 7.12 3.75 8.79
N GLN A 154 7.00 2.58 9.44
CA GLN A 154 7.57 2.36 10.78
C GLN A 154 9.08 2.18 10.76
N LEU A 155 9.67 1.99 9.57
CA LEU A 155 11.10 1.80 9.37
C LEU A 155 11.79 3.07 8.85
N VAL A 156 11.05 4.18 8.77
CA VAL A 156 11.55 5.49 8.32
C VAL A 156 11.46 6.45 9.51
N ASP A 157 12.47 7.29 9.67
CA ASP A 157 12.47 8.31 10.71
C ASP A 157 11.33 9.30 10.49
N ALA A 158 10.54 9.52 11.54
CA ALA A 158 9.41 10.44 11.47
C ALA A 158 9.93 11.88 11.35
N PRO A 159 9.37 12.69 10.43
CA PRO A 159 9.65 14.13 10.34
C PRO A 159 9.41 14.82 11.69
N SER A 160 10.43 15.45 12.26
CA SER A 160 10.33 16.16 13.54
C SER A 160 10.44 17.67 13.31
N PRO A 161 9.38 18.46 13.54
CA PRO A 161 9.48 19.90 13.51
C PRO A 161 10.53 20.34 14.52
N GLU A 162 11.46 21.19 14.07
CA GLU A 162 12.44 21.85 14.94
C GLU A 162 11.70 22.46 16.14
N GLU A 163 12.17 22.14 17.35
CA GLU A 163 11.50 22.54 18.58
C GLU A 163 11.49 24.07 18.64
N TYR A 164 10.31 24.68 18.56
CA TYR A 164 10.19 26.13 18.68
C TYR A 164 10.50 26.51 20.13
N ILE A 165 11.77 26.77 20.44
CA ILE A 165 12.18 27.27 21.75
C ILE A 165 11.51 28.63 21.91
N LEU A 166 10.49 28.68 22.78
CA LEU A 166 9.81 29.94 23.08
C LEU A 166 10.85 30.93 23.64
N PRO A 167 10.88 32.19 23.17
CA PRO A 167 11.95 33.14 23.52
C PRO A 167 12.05 33.43 25.03
N TYR A 168 11.03 33.13 25.83
CA TYR A 168 11.05 33.30 27.28
C TYR A 168 11.80 32.19 28.04
N ARG A 169 12.23 31.10 27.39
CA ARG A 169 13.02 30.03 28.04
C ARG A 169 14.51 30.35 28.14
N THR A 170 15.01 31.28 27.32
CA THR A 170 16.43 31.65 27.29
C THR A 170 16.83 32.53 28.48
N SER A 171 15.89 33.29 29.07
CA SER A 171 16.16 34.19 30.20
C SER A 171 16.37 33.48 31.54
N MET A 172 15.99 32.20 31.67
CA MET A 172 16.11 31.44 32.92
C MET A 172 17.45 30.68 33.04
N LEU A 173 18.30 30.70 32.01
CA LEU A 173 19.57 29.97 31.98
C LEU A 173 20.81 30.87 32.12
N THR A 174 20.63 32.19 32.25
CA THR A 174 21.75 33.16 32.34
C THR A 174 22.06 33.63 33.77
N THR A 175 21.37 33.12 34.80
CA THR A 175 21.62 33.48 36.19
C THR A 175 22.06 32.25 36.99
N THR A 176 23.32 31.87 36.84
CA THR A 176 24.05 31.12 37.87
C THR A 176 25.50 31.61 37.79
N PHE A 177 25.83 32.55 38.69
CA PHE A 177 27.20 32.92 39.03
C PHE A 177 27.74 31.93 40.06
#